data_AF-A0A2P0QLV8-F1
#
_entry.id   AF-A0A2P0QLV8-F1
#
_cell.length_a   1.000
_cell.length_b   1.000
_cell.length_c   1.000
_cell.angle_alpha   90.00
_cell.angle_beta   90.00
_cell.angle_gamma   90.00
#
_symmetry.space_group_name_H-M   'P 1'
#
loop_
_entity.id
_entity.type
_entity.pdbx_description
1 polymer ?
#
loop_
_entity_poly.entity_id
_entity_poly.type
_entity_poly.pdbx_seq_one_letter_code
_entity_poly.pdbx_strand_id
1 'polypeptide(L)'
;ERFGTEKGIAGANFLVMGDDQRSALSGAEAAAEAIRTMRGVISGFAGGIVASGSKVGCKNYQFPMPASTNHQFCPTLKDRIADSLIPDGVRSVYEIVINGVDEPAIKNAMRAGIEAATGSPGVRYIGAANFGGKLGEYRFELHDLF
;
A
#
# COMPACT_ATOMS: atom_id res chain seq x y z
N GLU A 1 -31.10 -20.56 -0.64
CA GLU A 1 -30.41 -19.28 -0.93
C GLU A 1 -29.17 -19.56 -1.78
N ARG A 2 -28.78 -18.65 -2.69
CA ARG A 2 -27.56 -18.78 -3.53
C ARG A 2 -26.84 -17.43 -3.55
N PHE A 3 -25.52 -17.44 -3.38
CA PHE A 3 -24.66 -16.26 -3.43
C PHE A 3 -23.79 -16.31 -4.68
N GLY A 4 -23.69 -15.19 -5.40
CA GLY A 4 -22.83 -15.06 -6.57
C GLY A 4 -21.36 -14.99 -6.19
N THR A 5 -20.50 -15.51 -7.07
CA THR A 5 -19.05 -15.40 -6.96
C THR A 5 -18.50 -15.02 -8.32
N GLU A 6 -17.47 -14.18 -8.35
CA GLU A 6 -16.78 -13.76 -9.56
C GLU A 6 -15.27 -13.72 -9.32
N LYS A 7 -14.51 -13.63 -10.41
CA LYS A 7 -13.05 -13.57 -10.35
C LYS A 7 -12.66 -12.11 -10.07
N GLY A 8 -12.14 -11.84 -8.88
CA GLY A 8 -11.65 -10.52 -8.49
C GLY A 8 -10.13 -10.37 -8.61
N ILE A 9 -9.66 -9.17 -8.32
CA ILE A 9 -8.24 -8.79 -8.27
C ILE A 9 -7.91 -8.43 -6.82
N ALA A 10 -6.79 -8.94 -6.32
CA ALA A 10 -6.34 -8.69 -4.96
C ALA A 10 -4.92 -8.12 -4.92
N GLY A 11 -4.67 -7.25 -3.93
CA GLY A 11 -3.32 -6.77 -3.63
C GLY A 11 -2.86 -5.54 -4.42
N ALA A 12 -3.76 -4.82 -5.09
CA ALA A 12 -3.42 -3.48 -5.58
C ALA A 12 -3.11 -2.59 -4.39
N ASN A 13 -2.08 -1.75 -4.47
CA ASN A 13 -1.65 -0.98 -3.31
C ASN A 13 -1.01 0.36 -3.69
N PHE A 14 -0.96 1.24 -2.70
CA PHE A 14 -0.05 2.38 -2.69
C PHE A 14 0.45 2.66 -1.27
N LEU A 15 1.59 3.32 -1.19
CA LEU A 15 2.29 3.71 0.03
C LEU A 15 2.06 5.19 0.31
N VAL A 16 1.73 5.52 1.55
CA VAL A 16 1.63 6.89 2.07
C VAL A 16 2.83 7.14 2.98
N MET A 17 3.71 8.07 2.58
CA MET A 17 4.96 8.34 3.28
C MET A 17 4.97 9.75 3.85
N GLY A 18 5.18 9.85 5.17
CA GLY A 18 5.15 11.11 5.90
C GLY A 18 6.47 11.45 6.58
N ASP A 19 6.65 12.72 6.92
CA ASP A 19 7.80 13.20 7.69
C ASP A 19 7.76 12.80 9.17
N ASP A 20 6.59 12.43 9.68
CA ASP A 20 6.42 11.71 10.93
C ASP A 20 5.29 10.68 10.87
N GLN A 21 5.13 9.92 11.95
CA GLN A 21 4.10 8.87 12.05
C GLN A 21 2.67 9.42 11.97
N ARG A 22 2.40 10.56 12.60
CA ARG A 22 1.06 11.13 12.66
C ARG A 22 0.64 11.66 11.29
N SER A 23 1.55 12.33 10.58
CA SER A 23 1.29 12.81 9.22
C SER A 23 1.08 11.66 8.24
N ALA A 24 1.91 10.61 8.29
CA ALA A 24 1.70 9.43 7.45
C ALA A 24 0.36 8.72 7.77
N LEU A 25 0.02 8.57 9.06
CA LEU A 25 -1.23 7.95 9.49
C LEU A 25 -2.44 8.79 9.06
N SER A 26 -2.40 10.11 9.24
CA SER A 26 -3.48 11.00 8.83
C SER A 26 -3.73 10.95 7.31
N GLY A 27 -2.66 10.85 6.50
CA GLY A 27 -2.79 10.59 5.07
C GLY A 27 -3.42 9.24 4.74
N ALA A 28 -3.01 8.19 5.45
CA ALA A 28 -3.56 6.85 5.27
C ALA A 28 -5.02 6.72 5.72
N GLU A 29 -5.41 7.40 6.81
CA GLU A 29 -6.81 7.47 7.27
C GLU A 29 -7.69 8.21 6.28
N ALA A 30 -7.21 9.34 5.73
CA ALA A 30 -7.92 10.06 4.68
C ALA A 30 -8.13 9.20 3.42
N ALA A 31 -7.09 8.46 3.00
CA ALA A 31 -7.18 7.51 1.91
C ALA A 31 -8.19 6.39 2.18
N ALA A 32 -8.10 5.75 3.35
CA ALA A 32 -8.99 4.65 3.72
C ALA A 32 -10.45 5.12 3.78
N GLU A 33 -10.71 6.31 4.32
CA GLU A 33 -12.06 6.89 4.38
C GLU A 33 -12.63 7.19 2.98
N ALA A 34 -11.81 7.73 2.07
CA ALA A 34 -12.22 7.98 0.69
C ALA A 34 -12.60 6.67 -0.03
N ILE A 35 -11.85 5.60 0.18
CA ILE A 35 -12.08 4.30 -0.45
C ILE A 35 -13.27 3.56 0.18
N ARG A 36 -13.53 3.73 1.48
CA ARG A 36 -14.53 2.98 2.26
C ARG A 36 -15.94 3.01 1.66
N THR A 37 -16.30 4.09 0.97
CA THR A 37 -17.65 4.27 0.39
C THR A 37 -17.75 3.87 -1.09
N MET A 38 -16.63 3.46 -1.71
CA MET A 38 -16.58 3.13 -3.12
C MET A 38 -17.12 1.72 -3.40
N ARG A 39 -17.87 1.57 -4.48
CA ARG A 39 -18.42 0.28 -4.90
C ARG A 39 -17.38 -0.56 -5.62
N GLY A 40 -17.47 -1.88 -5.45
CA GLY A 40 -16.64 -2.84 -6.17
C GLY A 40 -15.22 -2.99 -5.63
N VAL A 41 -14.90 -2.37 -4.49
CA VAL A 41 -13.59 -2.48 -3.83
C VAL A 41 -13.73 -2.66 -2.33
N ILE A 42 -12.68 -3.20 -1.70
CA ILE A 42 -12.52 -3.27 -0.25
C ILE A 42 -11.06 -3.01 0.14
N SER A 43 -10.85 -2.41 1.31
CA SER A 43 -9.55 -2.32 1.99
C SER A 43 -9.58 -3.18 3.26
N GLY A 44 -9.13 -4.44 3.17
CA GLY A 44 -9.43 -5.48 4.16
C GLY A 44 -8.59 -5.48 5.45
N PHE A 45 -7.57 -4.62 5.56
CA PHE A 45 -6.76 -4.51 6.77
C PHE A 45 -7.47 -3.72 7.88
N ALA A 46 -6.94 -3.76 9.10
CA ALA A 46 -7.52 -3.04 10.22
C ALA A 46 -7.58 -1.53 9.92
N GLY A 47 -8.80 -0.96 9.91
CA GLY A 47 -9.02 0.44 9.51
C GLY A 47 -8.73 0.73 8.03
N GLY A 48 -8.56 -0.29 7.19
CA GLY A 48 -8.14 -0.14 5.79
C GLY A 48 -6.63 0.11 5.60
N ILE A 49 -5.84 0.03 6.66
CA ILE A 49 -4.44 0.49 6.68
C ILE A 49 -3.49 -0.65 7.08
N VAL A 50 -2.39 -0.76 6.35
CA VAL A 50 -1.27 -1.67 6.64
C VAL A 50 -0.15 -0.90 7.32
N ALA A 51 0.17 -1.28 8.55
CA ALA A 51 1.28 -0.71 9.32
C ALA A 51 2.59 -1.52 9.21
N SER A 52 2.54 -2.76 8.70
CA SER A 52 3.67 -3.71 8.78
C SER A 52 4.50 -3.77 7.50
N GLY A 53 3.86 -3.84 6.34
CA GLY A 53 4.49 -4.07 5.04
C GLY A 53 5.20 -5.44 4.95
N SER A 54 5.12 -6.13 3.81
CA SER A 54 5.76 -7.45 3.69
C SER A 54 6.49 -7.65 2.36
N LYS A 55 7.47 -8.55 2.39
CA LYS A 55 8.14 -9.11 1.22
C LYS A 55 8.03 -10.62 1.25
N VAL A 56 8.09 -11.25 0.08
CA VAL A 56 8.10 -12.72 -0.06
C VAL A 56 9.37 -13.30 0.57
N GLY A 57 9.18 -14.35 1.36
CA GLY A 57 10.25 -15.08 2.01
C GLY A 57 10.96 -14.31 3.11
N CYS A 58 12.12 -14.82 3.51
CA CYS A 58 13.00 -14.19 4.49
C CYS A 58 14.47 -14.47 4.14
N LYS A 59 15.39 -13.61 4.58
CA LYS A 59 16.84 -13.78 4.33
C LYS A 59 17.57 -14.48 5.48
N ASN A 60 17.15 -14.23 6.73
CA ASN A 60 17.97 -14.48 7.91
C ASN A 60 17.28 -15.34 9.00
N TYR A 61 16.19 -16.05 8.66
CA TYR A 61 15.51 -16.96 9.60
C TYR A 61 15.70 -18.41 9.16
N GLN A 62 15.86 -19.30 10.14
CA GLN A 62 16.16 -20.72 9.91
C GLN A 62 14.90 -21.57 9.63
N PHE A 63 13.71 -21.07 9.95
CA PHE A 63 12.43 -21.75 9.68
C PHE A 63 11.78 -21.21 8.40
N PRO A 64 10.95 -22.00 7.70
CA PRO A 64 10.29 -21.56 6.48
C PRO A 64 9.28 -20.45 6.80
N MET A 65 9.68 -19.21 6.51
CA MET A 65 8.85 -18.03 6.70
C MET A 65 8.38 -17.52 5.33
N PRO A 66 7.09 -17.66 4.98
CA PRO A 66 6.59 -17.31 3.64
C PRO A 66 6.59 -15.81 3.37
N ALA A 67 6.54 -14.97 4.40
CA ALA A 67 6.63 -13.52 4.30
C ALA A 67 7.36 -12.94 5.51
N SER A 68 8.13 -11.89 5.29
CA SER A 68 8.81 -11.12 6.34
C SER A 68 8.67 -9.62 6.10
N THR A 69 9.05 -8.79 7.06
CA THR A 69 8.97 -7.32 6.89
C THR A 69 9.68 -6.84 5.63
N ASN A 70 9.08 -5.90 4.90
CA ASN A 70 9.75 -5.28 3.78
C ASN A 70 10.76 -4.23 4.25
N HIS A 71 11.94 -4.72 4.68
CA HIS A 71 13.04 -3.90 5.21
C HIS A 71 13.41 -2.66 4.39
N GLN A 72 13.25 -2.71 3.06
CA GLN A 72 13.57 -1.57 2.18
C GLN A 72 12.65 -0.37 2.43
N PHE A 73 11.44 -0.60 2.96
CA PHE A 73 10.49 0.43 3.36
C PHE A 73 10.39 0.59 4.89
N CYS A 74 11.41 0.21 5.65
CA CYS A 74 11.47 0.47 7.09
C CYS A 74 12.27 1.75 7.39
N PRO A 75 11.63 2.86 7.83
CA PRO A 75 12.35 4.11 8.12
C PRO A 75 13.44 3.97 9.18
N THR A 76 13.24 3.10 10.18
CA THR A 76 14.22 2.82 11.24
C THR A 76 15.47 2.06 10.76
N LEU A 77 15.42 1.49 9.55
CA LEU A 77 16.54 0.80 8.92
C LEU A 77 17.22 1.61 7.82
N LYS A 78 16.69 2.79 7.47
CA LYS A 78 17.12 3.59 6.31
C LYS A 78 18.64 3.74 6.23
N ASP A 79 19.28 4.14 7.33
CA ASP A 79 20.73 4.40 7.38
C ASP A 79 21.57 3.14 7.72
N ARG A 80 20.92 1.98 7.80
CA ARG A 80 21.52 0.69 8.19
C ARG A 80 21.55 -0.33 7.07
N ILE A 81 20.88 -0.05 5.95
CA ILE A 81 20.80 -0.94 4.78
C ILE A 81 21.11 -0.15 3.51
N ALA A 82 21.87 -0.74 2.60
CA ALA A 82 22.29 -0.08 1.36
C ALA A 82 21.15 0.01 0.32
N ASP A 83 20.15 -0.87 0.41
CA ASP A 83 19.03 -1.00 -0.52
C ASP A 83 17.72 -0.37 0.00
N SER A 84 17.83 0.60 0.91
CA SER A 84 16.69 1.36 1.41
C SER A 84 15.99 2.11 0.27
N LEU A 85 14.66 2.04 0.26
CA LEU A 85 13.79 2.78 -0.66
C LEU A 85 13.06 3.93 0.05
N ILE A 86 13.44 4.25 1.29
CA ILE A 86 12.87 5.38 2.04
C ILE A 86 13.49 6.69 1.54
N PRO A 87 12.68 7.63 1.00
CA PRO A 87 13.17 8.93 0.57
C PRO A 87 13.74 9.79 1.72
N ASP A 88 14.43 10.87 1.36
CA ASP A 88 14.85 11.88 2.32
C ASP A 88 13.66 12.62 2.94
N GLY A 89 13.76 12.90 4.23
CA GLY A 89 12.69 13.51 5.02
C GLY A 89 11.55 12.59 5.43
N VAL A 90 11.47 11.35 4.93
CA VAL A 90 10.43 10.37 5.34
C VAL A 90 10.84 9.65 6.63
N ARG A 91 9.93 9.59 7.60
CA ARG A 91 10.13 8.88 8.88
C ARG A 91 9.05 7.85 9.19
N SER A 92 7.97 7.80 8.41
CA SER A 92 6.92 6.79 8.55
C SER A 92 6.30 6.44 7.20
N VAL A 93 5.90 5.18 7.07
CA VAL A 93 5.23 4.64 5.87
C VAL A 93 4.03 3.83 6.32
N TYR A 94 2.89 4.06 5.67
CA TYR A 94 1.72 3.19 5.71
C TYR A 94 1.40 2.71 4.30
N GLU A 95 0.73 1.58 4.19
CA GLU A 95 0.29 1.01 2.92
C GLU A 95 -1.24 0.87 2.93
N ILE A 96 -1.86 1.17 1.80
CA ILE A 96 -3.27 0.89 1.54
C ILE A 96 -3.34 -0.25 0.55
N VAL A 97 -3.98 -1.35 0.93
CA VAL A 97 -4.21 -2.51 0.06
C VAL A 97 -5.67 -2.59 -0.32
N ILE A 98 -5.91 -2.73 -1.63
CA ILE A 98 -7.23 -2.71 -2.25
C ILE A 98 -7.42 -4.02 -3.00
N ASN A 99 -8.54 -4.68 -2.71
CA ASN A 99 -9.07 -5.74 -3.55
C ASN A 99 -10.31 -5.20 -4.28
N GLY A 100 -10.57 -5.68 -5.49
CA GLY A 100 -11.72 -5.21 -6.26
C GLY A 100 -12.24 -6.24 -7.26
N VAL A 101 -13.44 -5.95 -7.78
CA VAL A 101 -14.13 -6.81 -8.76
C VAL A 101 -13.55 -6.67 -10.17
N ASP A 102 -12.97 -5.51 -10.49
CA ASP A 102 -12.35 -5.24 -11.79
C ASP A 102 -11.23 -4.17 -11.70
N GLU A 103 -10.48 -3.99 -12.79
CA GLU A 103 -9.42 -2.98 -12.86
C GLU A 103 -9.94 -1.53 -12.75
N PRO A 104 -11.02 -1.11 -13.44
CA PRO A 104 -11.54 0.25 -13.31
C PRO A 104 -11.91 0.63 -11.87
N ALA A 105 -12.57 -0.26 -11.12
CA ALA A 105 -12.94 -0.01 -9.73
C ALA A 105 -11.68 0.19 -8.86
N ILE A 106 -10.65 -0.64 -9.07
CA ILE A 106 -9.36 -0.50 -8.37
C ILE A 106 -8.67 0.81 -8.74
N LYS A 107 -8.55 1.14 -10.04
CA LYS A 107 -7.89 2.37 -10.50
C LYS A 107 -8.57 3.62 -9.92
N ASN A 108 -9.90 3.64 -9.93
CA ASN A 108 -10.68 4.73 -9.32
C ASN A 108 -10.43 4.83 -7.82
N ALA A 109 -10.37 3.69 -7.11
CA ALA A 109 -10.11 3.66 -5.67
C ALA A 109 -8.69 4.10 -5.31
N MET A 110 -7.69 3.66 -6.09
CA MET A 110 -6.30 4.11 -5.94
C MET A 110 -6.20 5.62 -6.17
N ARG A 111 -6.80 6.14 -7.24
CA ARG A 111 -6.81 7.58 -7.54
C ARG A 111 -7.42 8.37 -6.38
N ALA A 112 -8.64 8.03 -5.95
CA ALA A 112 -9.34 8.74 -4.89
C ALA A 112 -8.58 8.68 -3.55
N GLY A 113 -8.03 7.51 -3.21
CA GLY A 113 -7.22 7.34 -2.00
C GLY A 113 -5.93 8.17 -2.03
N ILE A 114 -5.24 8.23 -3.18
CA ILE A 114 -4.02 9.03 -3.36
C ILE A 114 -4.34 10.53 -3.29
N GLU A 115 -5.38 11.01 -3.99
CA GLU A 115 -5.80 12.42 -3.94
C GLU A 115 -6.11 12.82 -2.48
N ALA A 116 -6.86 11.99 -1.75
CA ALA A 116 -7.16 12.23 -0.33
C ALA A 116 -5.90 12.25 0.55
N ALA A 117 -4.99 11.28 0.39
CA ALA A 117 -3.75 11.23 1.16
C ALA A 117 -2.86 12.45 0.91
N THR A 118 -2.74 12.90 -0.34
CA THR A 118 -1.89 14.06 -0.70
C THR A 118 -2.44 15.40 -0.20
N GLY A 119 -3.72 15.46 0.16
CA GLY A 119 -4.32 16.61 0.85
C GLY A 119 -3.90 16.74 2.32
N SER A 120 -3.34 15.70 2.93
CA SER A 120 -2.98 15.68 4.34
C SER A 120 -1.61 16.33 4.61
N PRO A 121 -1.49 17.29 5.55
CA PRO A 121 -0.22 17.91 5.89
C PRO A 121 0.87 16.93 6.36
N GLY A 122 2.08 17.10 5.83
CA GLY A 122 3.24 16.28 6.18
C GLY A 122 3.33 14.95 5.43
N VAL A 123 2.36 14.62 4.57
CA VAL A 123 2.57 13.61 3.52
C VAL A 123 3.56 14.17 2.50
N ARG A 124 4.61 13.39 2.22
CA ARG A 124 5.76 13.81 1.39
C ARG A 124 5.84 13.06 0.08
N TYR A 125 5.56 11.75 0.11
CA TYR A 125 5.68 10.89 -1.06
C TYR A 125 4.52 9.90 -1.12
N ILE A 126 4.15 9.57 -2.36
CA ILE A 126 3.29 8.44 -2.69
C ILE A 126 4.13 7.45 -3.48
N GLY A 127 4.04 6.17 -3.13
CA GLY A 127 4.72 5.09 -3.84
C GLY A 127 3.81 3.88 -4.00
N ALA A 128 4.35 2.78 -4.51
CA ALA A 128 3.68 1.49 -4.53
C ALA A 128 4.71 0.37 -4.31
N ALA A 129 4.30 -0.68 -3.61
CA ALA A 129 5.11 -1.88 -3.43
C ALA A 129 4.76 -2.90 -4.53
N ASN A 130 5.79 -3.49 -5.14
CA ASN A 130 5.62 -4.54 -6.15
C ASN A 130 6.72 -5.61 -6.02
N PHE A 131 6.53 -6.72 -6.73
CA PHE A 131 7.45 -7.87 -6.73
C PHE A 131 8.30 -7.94 -8.01
N GLY A 132 8.69 -6.79 -8.56
CA GLY A 132 9.45 -6.69 -9.80
C GLY A 132 8.72 -7.24 -11.02
N GLY A 133 7.38 -7.27 -10.98
CA GLY A 133 6.54 -7.83 -12.04
C GLY A 133 6.61 -9.36 -12.19
N LYS A 134 7.15 -10.07 -11.19
CA LYS A 134 7.38 -11.54 -11.25
C LYS A 134 6.30 -12.39 -10.58
N LEU A 135 5.33 -11.77 -9.90
CA LEU A 135 4.33 -12.49 -9.09
C LEU A 135 2.88 -12.20 -9.50
N GLY A 136 2.51 -10.93 -9.65
CA GLY A 136 1.16 -10.52 -10.02
C GLY A 136 0.96 -10.44 -11.54
N GLU A 137 -0.25 -10.80 -11.98
CA GLU A 137 -0.71 -10.64 -13.38
C GLU A 137 -1.00 -9.17 -13.71
N TYR A 138 -1.53 -8.42 -12.75
CA TYR A 138 -1.95 -7.03 -12.90
C TYR A 138 -0.85 -6.04 -12.49
N ARG A 139 -0.75 -4.94 -13.22
CA ARG A 139 0.13 -3.80 -12.92
C ARG A 139 -0.67 -2.52 -12.98
N PHE A 140 -0.69 -1.80 -11.86
CA PHE A 140 -1.36 -0.51 -11.72
C PHE A 140 -0.29 0.56 -11.59
N GLU A 141 0.12 1.13 -12.73
CA GLU A 141 1.11 2.21 -12.75
C GLU A 141 0.49 3.49 -12.21
N LEU A 142 1.10 4.07 -11.16
CA LEU A 142 0.51 5.23 -10.46
C LEU A 142 0.38 6.46 -11.36
N HIS A 143 1.29 6.62 -12.32
CA HIS A 143 1.28 7.75 -13.25
C HIS A 143 0.08 7.69 -14.21
N ASP A 144 -0.45 6.50 -14.51
CA ASP A 144 -1.58 6.32 -15.43
C ASP A 144 -2.94 6.57 -14.74
N LEU A 145 -2.94 6.86 -13.44
CA LEU A 145 -4.16 7.14 -12.68
C LEU A 145 -4.64 8.60 -12.81
N PHE A 146 -3.79 9.49 -13.35
CA PHE A 146 -3.97 10.95 -13.37
C PHE A 146 -3.83 11.51 -14.78
#